data_AF-A0A1G5Z374-F1
#
_entry.id   AF-A0A1G5Z374-F1
#
_cell.length_a   1.000
_cell.length_b   1.000
_cell.length_c   1.000
_cell.angle_alpha   90.00
_cell.angle_beta   90.00
_cell.angle_gamma   90.00
#
_symmetry.space_group_name_H-M   'P 1'
#
loop_
_entity.id
_entity.type
_entity.pdbx_description
1 polymer ?
#
loop_
_entity_poly.entity_id
_entity_poly.type
_entity_poly.pdbx_seq_one_letter_code
_entity_poly.pdbx_strand_id
1 'polypeptide(L)'
;MMKQSMFAFSLRKTLVLALFALLAMGACKSKKKAVQTAPAPAPVEQVQTPPPAPAATRSAEEIAAEKLENYFNSVARASSANSANQSIQETLAMFSNQETPVLIVIHEENGIKDYDEPTTIKKYLEYLKDTKKNLNYISDIRMDANGKVSELELRRK
;
A
#
# COMPACT_ATOMS: atom_id res chain seq x y z
N MET A 1 -45.39 26.53 -12.75
CA MET A 1 -45.10 25.96 -11.41
C MET A 1 -43.59 26.01 -11.20
N MET A 2 -43.13 26.95 -10.35
CA MET A 2 -41.73 27.30 -10.14
C MET A 2 -41.00 26.24 -9.30
N LYS A 3 -39.84 25.78 -9.79
CA LYS A 3 -38.88 24.95 -9.04
C LYS A 3 -37.95 25.88 -8.26
N GLN A 4 -37.99 25.78 -6.94
CA GLN A 4 -37.01 26.38 -6.04
C GLN A 4 -35.66 25.66 -6.17
N SER A 5 -34.58 26.42 -6.28
CA SER A 5 -33.27 26.03 -5.74
C SER A 5 -32.43 27.29 -5.61
N MET A 6 -32.28 27.78 -4.38
CA MET A 6 -31.36 28.87 -4.05
C MET A 6 -30.11 28.29 -3.39
N PHE A 7 -28.98 28.73 -3.93
CA PHE A 7 -27.62 28.55 -3.45
C PHE A 7 -27.47 28.92 -1.97
N ALA A 8 -26.74 28.09 -1.21
CA ALA A 8 -26.21 28.44 0.11
C ALA A 8 -24.72 28.10 0.15
N PHE A 9 -23.89 29.09 -0.20
CA PHE A 9 -22.43 29.04 -0.10
C PHE A 9 -22.03 29.28 1.38
N SER A 10 -21.28 28.36 1.99
CA SER A 10 -21.00 28.40 3.44
C SER A 10 -19.95 29.44 3.81
N LEU A 11 -20.35 30.38 4.66
CA LEU A 11 -19.61 31.57 5.12
C LEU A 11 -18.74 31.29 6.37
N ARG A 12 -17.76 30.37 6.30
CA ARG A 12 -16.99 29.93 7.51
C ARG A 12 -15.47 29.83 7.38
N LYS A 13 -14.81 30.35 6.34
CA LYS A 13 -13.37 30.07 6.13
C LYS A 13 -12.42 31.24 5.90
N THR A 14 -12.79 32.49 6.19
CA THR A 14 -11.92 33.64 5.89
C THR A 14 -11.79 34.64 7.04
N LEU A 15 -11.36 34.19 8.22
CA LEU A 15 -10.98 35.14 9.30
C LEU A 15 -10.03 34.56 10.37
N VAL A 16 -8.85 34.04 10.00
CA VAL A 16 -7.77 33.76 10.99
C VAL A 16 -6.40 34.11 10.41
N LEU A 17 -6.28 35.28 9.78
CA LEU A 17 -5.01 35.80 9.29
C LEU A 17 -4.88 37.28 9.68
N ALA A 18 -4.41 37.55 10.91
CA ALA A 18 -3.70 38.78 11.34
C ALA A 18 -3.90 39.03 12.84
N LEU A 19 -2.99 38.57 13.71
CA LEU A 19 -2.70 39.25 14.99
C LEU A 19 -1.49 38.65 15.76
N PHE A 20 -0.24 38.83 15.33
CA PHE A 20 0.92 38.70 16.25
C PHE A 20 2.09 39.56 15.76
N ALA A 21 1.98 40.86 16.03
CA ALA A 21 3.08 41.81 15.89
C ALA A 21 3.18 42.64 17.19
N LEU A 22 4.42 42.80 17.67
CA LEU A 22 4.98 43.80 18.62
C LEU A 22 5.10 43.44 20.12
N LEU A 23 6.35 43.61 20.62
CA LEU A 23 6.84 44.28 21.87
C LEU A 23 8.19 43.64 22.31
N ALA A 24 9.41 44.20 22.15
CA ALA A 24 10.07 45.45 22.60
C ALA A 24 10.88 45.34 23.95
N MET A 25 12.22 45.29 23.81
CA MET A 25 13.36 45.83 24.61
C MET A 25 13.55 45.60 26.13
N GLY A 26 14.80 45.29 26.53
CA GLY A 26 15.37 45.51 27.88
C GLY A 26 16.84 45.06 28.04
N ALA A 27 17.74 45.95 28.48
CA ALA A 27 19.22 45.83 28.49
C ALA A 27 19.84 45.71 29.91
N CYS A 28 21.07 45.13 30.04
CA CYS A 28 22.23 45.53 30.91
C CYS A 28 23.15 44.34 31.33
N LYS A 29 24.47 44.35 30.96
CA LYS A 29 25.70 44.65 31.79
C LYS A 29 26.22 43.38 32.55
N SER A 30 27.49 42.95 32.66
CA SER A 30 28.84 43.53 32.52
C SER A 30 29.93 42.42 32.58
N LYS A 31 31.01 42.58 31.80
CA LYS A 31 32.44 42.22 31.97
C LYS A 31 32.91 40.99 32.83
N LYS A 32 33.79 40.17 32.21
CA LYS A 32 35.25 39.98 32.50
C LYS A 32 35.70 38.51 32.66
N LYS A 33 36.45 37.98 31.69
CA LYS A 33 37.88 37.61 31.79
C LYS A 33 38.32 36.81 30.55
N ALA A 34 39.51 37.16 30.07
CA ALA A 34 40.26 36.49 29.03
C ALA A 34 40.85 35.15 29.53
N VAL A 35 41.10 34.21 28.61
CA VAL A 35 42.43 33.65 28.27
C VAL A 35 42.26 32.50 27.25
N GLN A 36 42.98 32.64 26.13
CA GLN A 36 43.54 31.66 25.15
C GLN A 36 42.89 30.28 25.00
N THR A 37 42.60 29.83 23.77
CA THR A 37 43.62 29.22 22.87
C THR A 37 43.21 29.31 21.38
N ALA A 38 44.20 29.25 20.49
CA ALA A 38 44.21 29.48 19.04
C ALA A 38 43.57 28.32 18.19
N PRO A 39 43.61 28.32 16.83
CA PRO A 39 42.41 28.43 15.97
C PRO A 39 42.09 27.22 15.05
N ALA A 40 40.95 27.34 14.34
CA ALA A 40 40.50 26.68 13.08
C ALA A 40 39.56 25.45 13.17
N PRO A 41 38.68 25.18 12.18
CA PRO A 41 38.08 26.02 11.12
C PRO A 41 36.51 26.00 11.16
N ALA A 42 35.88 26.69 10.21
CA ALA A 42 34.46 27.04 10.12
C ALA A 42 33.43 25.94 10.46
N PRO A 43 32.31 26.27 11.15
CA PRO A 43 31.15 25.39 11.23
C PRO A 43 30.47 25.37 9.87
N VAL A 44 30.50 24.21 9.22
CA VAL A 44 29.60 23.88 8.12
C VAL A 44 28.16 24.11 8.54
N GLU A 45 27.46 24.90 7.73
CA GLU A 45 26.03 25.15 7.79
C GLU A 45 25.28 23.81 7.78
N GLN A 46 24.61 23.48 8.89
CA GLN A 46 23.75 22.31 8.96
C GLN A 46 22.50 22.59 8.13
N VAL A 47 22.46 22.01 6.92
CA VAL A 47 21.23 21.85 6.15
C VAL A 47 20.29 20.96 6.97
N GLN A 48 19.26 21.55 7.56
CA GLN A 48 18.16 20.81 8.18
C GLN A 48 17.38 20.09 7.08
N THR A 49 17.55 18.78 7.00
CA THR A 49 16.72 17.91 6.18
C THR A 49 15.28 17.99 6.70
N PRO A 50 14.27 18.25 5.86
CA PRO A 50 12.87 18.19 6.28
C PRO A 50 12.54 16.77 6.78
N PRO A 51 11.62 16.61 7.75
CA PRO A 51 11.18 15.30 8.18
C PRO A 51 10.67 14.49 6.99
N PRO A 52 11.05 13.20 6.84
CA PRO A 52 10.50 12.37 5.78
C PRO A 52 8.99 12.30 5.97
N ALA A 53 8.25 12.54 4.89
CA ALA A 53 6.82 12.28 4.85
C ALA A 53 6.56 10.84 5.34
N PRO A 54 5.54 10.59 6.17
CA PRO A 54 5.26 9.25 6.67
C PRO A 54 5.10 8.31 5.48
N ALA A 55 5.98 7.31 5.39
CA ALA A 55 5.85 6.23 4.41
C ALA A 55 4.45 5.65 4.57
N ALA A 56 3.66 5.65 3.50
CA ALA A 56 2.36 5.01 3.48
C ALA A 56 2.54 3.56 3.95
N THR A 57 2.02 3.23 5.14
CA THR A 57 1.95 1.85 5.62
C THR A 57 1.07 1.07 4.67
N ARG A 58 1.67 0.23 3.83
CA ARG A 58 0.95 -0.70 2.95
C ARG A 58 0.01 -1.58 3.77
N SER A 59 -1.16 -1.86 3.24
CA SER A 59 -2.13 -2.71 3.94
C SER A 59 -1.64 -4.17 3.97
N ALA A 60 -2.20 -4.99 4.87
CA ALA A 60 -1.85 -6.40 4.94
C ALA A 60 -2.25 -7.14 3.65
N GLU A 61 -3.36 -6.73 3.03
CA GLU A 61 -3.88 -7.25 1.77
C GLU A 61 -2.93 -6.94 0.60
N GLU A 62 -2.39 -5.72 0.53
CA GLU A 62 -1.42 -5.33 -0.49
C GLU A 62 -0.15 -6.19 -0.39
N ILE A 63 0.38 -6.36 0.82
CA ILE A 63 1.57 -7.18 1.07
C ILE A 63 1.31 -8.65 0.72
N ALA A 64 0.12 -9.17 1.06
CA ALA A 64 -0.26 -10.53 0.72
C ALA A 64 -0.45 -10.73 -0.79
N ALA A 65 -1.01 -9.75 -1.50
CA ALA A 65 -1.19 -9.77 -2.94
C ALA A 65 0.16 -9.82 -3.66
N GLU A 66 1.11 -8.95 -3.29
CA GLU A 66 2.46 -8.97 -3.86
C GLU A 66 3.15 -10.32 -3.63
N LYS A 67 3.04 -10.87 -2.41
CA LYS A 67 3.62 -12.16 -2.08
C LYS A 67 2.98 -13.30 -2.87
N LEU A 68 1.65 -13.31 -3.01
CA LEU A 68 0.94 -14.31 -3.81
C LEU A 68 1.27 -14.22 -5.29
N GLU A 69 1.36 -13.02 -5.86
CA GLU A 69 1.75 -12.84 -7.25
C GLU A 69 3.14 -13.43 -7.52
N ASN A 70 4.08 -13.24 -6.58
CA ASN A 70 5.41 -13.87 -6.66
C ASN A 70 5.33 -15.40 -6.61
N TYR A 71 4.49 -15.97 -5.74
CA TYR A 71 4.27 -17.42 -5.69
C TYR A 71 3.64 -17.97 -6.96
N PHE A 72 2.62 -17.31 -7.52
CA PHE A 72 2.00 -17.71 -8.78
C PHE A 72 3.03 -17.74 -9.92
N ASN A 73 3.89 -16.72 -9.97
CA ASN A 73 4.99 -16.69 -10.92
C ASN A 73 6.02 -17.81 -10.67
N SER A 74 6.32 -18.15 -9.41
CA SER A 74 7.20 -19.27 -9.04
C SER A 74 6.63 -20.61 -9.51
N VAL A 75 5.35 -20.88 -9.26
CA VAL A 75 4.66 -22.11 -9.71
C VAL A 75 4.67 -22.21 -11.24
N ALA A 76 4.28 -21.14 -11.93
CA ALA A 76 4.23 -21.10 -13.39
C ALA A 76 5.61 -21.27 -14.04
N ARG A 77 6.68 -20.73 -13.43
CA ARG A 77 8.05 -20.75 -13.98
C ARG A 77 8.92 -21.88 -13.44
N ALA A 78 8.37 -22.76 -12.58
CA ALA A 78 9.13 -23.85 -11.98
C ALA A 78 9.77 -24.77 -13.04
N SER A 79 11.06 -25.05 -12.87
CA SER A 79 11.87 -25.88 -13.78
C SER A 79 11.53 -27.38 -13.74
N SER A 80 10.76 -27.84 -12.74
CA SER A 80 10.39 -29.24 -12.58
C SER A 80 9.02 -29.37 -11.91
N ALA A 81 8.38 -30.54 -12.04
CA ALA A 81 7.13 -30.82 -11.34
C ALA A 81 7.33 -30.82 -9.81
N ASN A 82 8.45 -31.34 -9.32
CA ASN A 82 8.73 -31.37 -7.88
C ASN A 82 8.87 -29.96 -7.30
N SER A 83 9.63 -29.07 -7.97
CA SER A 83 9.75 -27.68 -7.52
C SER A 83 8.43 -26.92 -7.60
N ALA A 84 7.63 -27.16 -8.64
CA ALA A 84 6.28 -26.59 -8.72
C ALA A 84 5.40 -27.06 -7.54
N ASN A 85 5.37 -28.36 -7.27
CA ASN A 85 4.57 -28.94 -6.19
C ASN A 85 4.98 -28.40 -4.81
N GLN A 86 6.27 -28.17 -4.57
CA GLN A 86 6.73 -27.52 -3.34
C GLN A 86 6.17 -26.08 -3.23
N SER A 87 6.33 -25.26 -4.27
CA SER A 87 5.77 -23.91 -4.31
C SER A 87 4.25 -23.91 -4.12
N ILE A 88 3.53 -24.90 -4.66
CA ILE A 88 2.08 -25.07 -4.46
C ILE A 88 1.77 -25.26 -2.98
N GLN A 89 2.48 -26.16 -2.28
CA GLN A 89 2.23 -26.40 -0.84
C GLN A 89 2.50 -25.15 0.01
N GLU A 90 3.58 -24.43 -0.28
CA GLU A 90 3.90 -23.16 0.40
C GLU A 90 2.81 -22.10 0.16
N THR A 91 2.33 -22.01 -1.08
CA THR A 91 1.27 -21.08 -1.47
C THR A 91 -0.05 -21.43 -0.79
N LEU A 92 -0.44 -22.70 -0.78
CA LEU A 92 -1.68 -23.17 -0.15
C LEU A 92 -1.73 -22.87 1.35
N ALA A 93 -0.59 -22.81 2.04
CA ALA A 93 -0.53 -22.44 3.45
C ALA A 93 -0.90 -20.96 3.72
N MET A 94 -0.99 -20.12 2.69
CA MET A 94 -1.45 -18.74 2.79
C MET A 94 -2.99 -18.62 2.75
N PHE A 95 -3.68 -19.67 2.32
CA PHE A 95 -5.13 -19.69 2.17
C PHE A 95 -5.81 -20.32 3.38
N SER A 96 -7.06 -19.97 3.59
CA SER A 96 -7.89 -20.48 4.69
C SER A 96 -8.08 -21.99 4.55
N ASN A 97 -8.21 -22.47 3.31
CA ASN A 97 -8.22 -23.88 2.95
C ASN A 97 -7.95 -24.08 1.45
N GLN A 98 -7.84 -25.33 0.99
CA GLN A 98 -7.54 -25.66 -0.42
C GLN A 98 -8.74 -25.42 -1.37
N GLU A 99 -9.94 -25.27 -0.81
CA GLU A 99 -11.19 -24.99 -1.53
C GLU A 99 -11.52 -23.49 -1.56
N THR A 100 -10.61 -22.62 -1.10
CA THR A 100 -10.81 -21.16 -1.15
C THR A 100 -11.18 -20.74 -2.58
N PRO A 101 -12.33 -20.04 -2.77
CA PRO A 101 -12.80 -19.66 -4.09
C PRO A 101 -11.84 -18.70 -4.78
N VAL A 102 -11.63 -18.94 -6.07
CA VAL A 102 -10.92 -18.06 -6.98
C VAL A 102 -11.89 -17.61 -8.06
N LEU A 103 -12.12 -16.30 -8.14
CA LEU A 103 -13.05 -15.67 -9.07
C LEU A 103 -12.25 -14.98 -10.17
N ILE A 104 -12.42 -15.39 -11.42
CA ILE A 104 -11.72 -14.79 -12.57
C ILE A 104 -12.70 -13.89 -13.30
N VAL A 105 -12.45 -12.57 -13.25
CA VAL A 105 -13.26 -11.58 -13.97
C VAL A 105 -12.96 -11.69 -15.46
N ILE A 106 -13.99 -11.97 -16.25
CA ILE A 106 -13.91 -12.06 -17.72
C ILE A 106 -14.41 -10.79 -18.41
N HIS A 107 -15.32 -10.06 -17.76
CA HIS A 107 -15.88 -8.82 -18.27
C HIS A 107 -16.34 -7.92 -17.11
N GLU A 108 -16.26 -6.60 -17.30
CA GLU A 108 -16.78 -5.63 -16.35
C GLU A 108 -17.39 -4.46 -17.12
N GLU A 109 -18.67 -4.17 -16.86
CA GLU A 109 -19.37 -3.04 -17.46
C GLU A 109 -20.24 -2.35 -16.40
N ASN A 110 -20.13 -1.02 -16.31
CA ASN A 110 -20.88 -0.20 -15.35
C ASN A 110 -20.75 -0.68 -13.88
N GLY A 111 -19.59 -1.26 -13.52
CA GLY A 111 -19.29 -1.81 -12.19
C GLY A 111 -19.90 -3.19 -11.91
N ILE A 112 -20.53 -3.82 -12.90
CA ILE A 112 -21.03 -5.19 -12.82
C ILE A 112 -19.94 -6.11 -13.41
N LYS A 113 -19.50 -7.09 -12.63
CA LYS A 113 -18.47 -8.06 -13.03
C LYS A 113 -19.11 -9.38 -13.46
N ASP A 114 -18.71 -9.87 -14.62
CA ASP A 114 -18.97 -11.24 -15.08
C ASP A 114 -17.75 -12.09 -14.75
N TYR A 115 -18.00 -13.26 -14.19
CA TYR A 115 -16.96 -14.20 -13.79
C TYR A 115 -16.99 -15.44 -14.69
N ASP A 116 -15.81 -16.03 -14.88
CA ASP A 116 -15.68 -17.37 -15.45
C ASP A 116 -16.29 -18.43 -14.51
N GLU A 117 -16.26 -19.69 -14.95
CA GLU A 117 -16.62 -20.83 -14.11
C GLU A 117 -15.87 -20.78 -12.77
N PRO A 118 -16.58 -20.88 -11.62
CA PRO A 118 -15.95 -20.86 -10.32
C PRO A 118 -14.90 -21.96 -10.18
N THR A 119 -13.74 -21.61 -9.63
CA THR A 119 -12.66 -22.55 -9.33
C THR A 119 -12.14 -22.38 -7.91
N THR A 120 -11.21 -23.25 -7.51
CA THR A 120 -10.58 -23.21 -6.19
C THR A 120 -9.10 -22.92 -6.33
N ILE A 121 -8.49 -22.42 -5.25
CA ILE A 121 -7.06 -22.08 -5.26
C ILE A 121 -6.19 -23.29 -5.62
N LYS A 122 -6.52 -24.49 -5.13
CA LYS A 122 -5.78 -25.69 -5.50
C LYS A 122 -5.83 -25.94 -7.00
N LYS A 123 -7.02 -25.94 -7.60
CA LYS A 123 -7.20 -26.14 -9.05
C LYS A 123 -6.48 -25.06 -9.85
N TYR A 124 -6.54 -23.81 -9.41
CA TYR A 124 -5.87 -22.70 -10.06
C TYR A 124 -4.33 -22.85 -10.03
N LEU A 125 -3.75 -23.25 -8.90
CA LEU A 125 -2.32 -23.50 -8.77
C LEU A 125 -1.84 -24.68 -9.64
N GLU A 126 -2.63 -25.76 -9.70
CA GLU A 126 -2.37 -26.88 -10.62
C GLU A 126 -2.42 -26.42 -12.09
N TYR A 127 -3.41 -25.59 -12.45
CA TYR A 127 -3.48 -24.97 -13.77
C TYR A 127 -2.23 -24.13 -14.10
N LEU A 128 -1.73 -23.33 -13.16
CA LEU A 128 -0.49 -22.56 -13.35
C LEU A 128 0.72 -23.47 -13.60
N LYS A 129 0.82 -24.57 -12.85
CA LYS A 129 1.88 -25.57 -13.02
C LYS A 129 1.84 -26.20 -14.41
N ASP A 130 0.66 -26.61 -14.85
CA ASP A 130 0.47 -27.37 -16.08
C ASP A 130 0.62 -26.47 -17.32
N THR A 131 0.08 -25.25 -17.27
CA THR A 131 0.15 -24.32 -18.40
C THR A 131 1.47 -23.54 -18.47
N LYS A 132 2.24 -23.51 -17.39
CA LYS A 132 3.49 -22.73 -17.24
C LYS A 132 3.31 -21.24 -17.52
N LYS A 133 2.09 -20.72 -17.31
CA LYS A 133 1.74 -19.34 -17.62
C LYS A 133 0.91 -18.75 -16.49
N ASN A 134 1.36 -17.62 -15.95
CA ASN A 134 0.57 -16.78 -15.06
C ASN A 134 0.00 -15.59 -15.85
N LEU A 135 -1.17 -15.80 -16.44
CA LEU A 135 -1.81 -14.83 -17.34
C LEU A 135 -2.77 -13.88 -16.65
N ASN A 136 -2.96 -14.06 -15.34
CA ASN A 136 -3.82 -13.22 -14.54
C ASN A 136 -2.97 -12.44 -13.52
N TYR A 137 -3.53 -11.38 -12.99
CA TYR A 137 -3.04 -10.67 -11.82
C TYR A 137 -4.14 -10.64 -10.76
N ILE A 138 -3.72 -10.45 -9.50
CA ILE A 138 -4.63 -10.35 -8.38
C ILE A 138 -5.29 -8.96 -8.37
N SER A 139 -6.61 -8.91 -8.53
CA SER A 139 -7.38 -7.66 -8.48
C SER A 139 -7.93 -7.34 -7.10
N ASP A 140 -8.27 -8.38 -6.32
CA ASP A 140 -8.77 -8.23 -4.95
C ASP A 140 -8.45 -9.46 -4.09
N ILE A 141 -8.33 -9.26 -2.78
CA ILE A 141 -8.11 -10.31 -1.78
C ILE A 141 -9.01 -10.04 -0.59
N ARG A 142 -9.68 -11.09 -0.10
CA ARG A 142 -10.31 -11.08 1.22
C ARG A 142 -9.56 -11.98 2.18
N MET A 143 -9.40 -11.52 3.42
CA MET A 143 -8.77 -12.29 4.49
C MET A 143 -9.80 -12.78 5.52
N ASP A 144 -9.53 -13.94 6.11
CA ASP A 144 -10.24 -14.45 7.27
C ASP A 144 -9.74 -13.81 8.57
N ALA A 145 -10.37 -14.16 9.70
CA ALA A 145 -9.99 -13.67 11.02
C ALA A 145 -8.57 -14.10 11.47
N ASN A 146 -7.95 -15.07 10.78
CA ASN A 146 -6.61 -15.56 11.05
C ASN A 146 -5.55 -14.91 10.12
N GLY A 147 -5.95 -13.96 9.26
CA GLY A 147 -5.08 -13.33 8.27
C GLY A 147 -4.72 -14.25 7.10
N LYS A 148 -5.49 -15.30 6.86
CA LYS A 148 -5.38 -16.18 5.68
C LYS A 148 -6.30 -15.69 4.58
N VAL A 149 -5.94 -15.95 3.32
CA VAL A 149 -6.81 -15.59 2.19
C VAL A 149 -8.04 -16.47 2.19
N SER A 150 -9.22 -15.86 2.23
CA SER A 150 -10.53 -16.53 2.24
C SER A 150 -11.23 -16.49 0.88
N GLU A 151 -10.88 -15.53 0.02
CA GLU A 151 -11.35 -15.38 -1.35
C GLU A 151 -10.32 -14.61 -2.17
N LEU A 152 -10.17 -14.96 -3.44
CA LEU A 152 -9.23 -14.32 -4.37
C LEU A 152 -9.95 -13.91 -5.66
N GLU A 153 -9.83 -12.65 -6.05
CA GLU A 153 -10.28 -12.17 -7.35
C GLU A 153 -9.08 -11.96 -8.28
N LEU A 154 -9.22 -12.43 -9.51
CA LEU A 154 -8.22 -12.35 -10.55
C LEU A 154 -8.77 -11.62 -11.77
N ARG A 155 -7.90 -10.90 -12.47
CA ARG A 155 -8.18 -10.36 -13.81
C ARG A 155 -7.09 -10.74 -14.79
N ARG A 156 -7.45 -10.85 -16.05
CA ARG A 156 -6.51 -11.01 -17.15
C ARG A 156 -5.49 -9.86 -17.19
N LYS A 157 -4.20 -10.20 -17.32
CA LYS A 157 -3.10 -9.27 -17.59
C LYS A 157 -3.23 -8.60 -18.96
#